data_AF-A0A6C0Y6Y4-F1
#
_entry.id   AF-A0A6C0Y6Y4-F1
#
_cell.length_a   1.000
_cell.length_b   1.000
_cell.length_c   1.000
_cell.angle_alpha   90.00
_cell.angle_beta   90.00
_cell.angle_gamma   90.00
#
_symmetry.space_group_name_H-M   'P 1'
#
loop_
_entity.id
_entity.type
_entity.pdbx_description
1 polymer ?
#
loop_
_entity_poly.entity_id
_entity_poly.type
_entity_poly.pdbx_seq_one_letter_code
_entity_poly.pdbx_strand_id
1 'polypeptide(L)'
;MTSLKSLDEVTTECEHIGKRVDVYFNLNKRIFSVRYKGIVIIHTSHLSLKDVTFVVSEKGRQKVIAKKCKNVHAVARGILVSVDKPVIAETSREITYLPYEHHSFFYAETYVTGVFEDVHTSPFVQCLGKKLYEPR
;
A
#
# COMPACT_ATOMS: atom_id res chain seq x y z
N MET A 1 9.31 -12.84 -46.10
CA MET A 1 8.52 -13.47 -45.02
C MET A 1 9.36 -13.45 -43.75
N THR A 2 9.42 -12.28 -43.10
CA THR A 2 10.13 -12.12 -41.83
C THR A 2 9.09 -11.70 -40.82
N SER A 3 8.71 -12.64 -39.98
CA SER A 3 7.64 -12.49 -39.00
C SER A 3 8.00 -11.40 -38.00
N LEU A 4 7.23 -10.30 -38.05
CA LEU A 4 7.02 -9.40 -36.92
C LEU A 4 6.36 -10.23 -35.81
N LYS A 5 7.11 -10.54 -34.75
CA LYS A 5 6.49 -10.89 -33.47
C LYS A 5 6.15 -9.56 -32.79
N SER A 6 4.86 -9.33 -32.62
CA SER A 6 4.31 -8.22 -31.85
C SER A 6 4.92 -8.18 -30.46
N LEU A 7 5.11 -6.96 -29.94
CA LEU A 7 5.30 -6.73 -28.51
C LEU A 7 4.00 -7.12 -27.81
N ASP A 8 3.84 -8.41 -27.56
CA ASP A 8 2.83 -8.90 -26.65
C ASP A 8 3.29 -8.48 -25.25
N GLU A 9 2.49 -7.61 -24.63
CA GLU A 9 2.54 -7.31 -23.21
C GLU A 9 2.59 -8.62 -22.43
N VAL A 10 3.79 -9.01 -21.98
CA VAL A 10 3.93 -10.09 -21.01
C VAL A 10 3.41 -9.51 -19.69
N THR A 11 2.09 -9.52 -19.51
CA THR A 11 1.45 -9.51 -18.20
C THR A 11 1.99 -10.72 -17.46
N THR A 12 3.11 -10.50 -16.78
CA THR A 12 3.68 -11.50 -15.89
C THR A 12 2.66 -11.65 -14.77
N GLU A 13 1.77 -12.63 -14.88
CA GLU A 13 0.83 -12.97 -13.82
C GLU A 13 1.65 -13.17 -12.55
N CYS A 14 1.44 -12.28 -11.58
CA CYS A 14 2.11 -12.39 -10.30
C CYS A 14 1.64 -13.70 -9.64
N GLU A 15 2.56 -14.64 -9.42
CA GLU A 15 2.31 -15.93 -8.75
C GLU A 15 1.58 -15.79 -7.39
N HIS A 16 1.62 -14.58 -6.81
CA HIS A 16 1.09 -14.28 -5.48
C HIS A 16 -0.29 -13.58 -5.51
N ILE A 17 -0.94 -13.44 -6.68
CA ILE A 17 -2.36 -13.06 -6.72
C ILE A 17 -3.19 -14.05 -5.87
N GLY A 18 -4.13 -13.53 -5.10
CA GLY A 18 -4.95 -14.29 -4.16
C GLY A 18 -4.25 -14.65 -2.84
N LYS A 19 -2.95 -14.35 -2.67
CA LYS A 19 -2.23 -14.58 -1.41
C LYS A 19 -2.31 -13.36 -0.49
N ARG A 20 -2.29 -13.61 0.82
CA ARG A 20 -2.19 -12.56 1.83
C ARG A 20 -0.76 -12.04 1.91
N VAL A 21 -0.59 -10.73 1.73
CA VAL A 21 0.71 -10.03 1.66
C VAL A 21 0.72 -8.82 2.60
N ASP A 22 1.92 -8.36 2.96
CA ASP A 22 2.16 -7.08 3.58
C ASP A 22 2.69 -6.09 2.54
N VAL A 23 2.10 -4.90 2.46
CA VAL A 23 2.50 -3.85 1.53
C VAL A 23 2.92 -2.61 2.30
N TYR A 24 4.07 -2.03 1.93
CA TYR A 24 4.54 -0.77 2.48
C TYR A 24 5.27 0.05 1.44
N PHE A 25 5.29 1.36 1.64
CA PHE A 25 6.06 2.25 0.79
C PHE A 25 7.54 2.25 1.20
N ASN A 26 8.42 1.86 0.28
CA ASN A 26 9.86 1.88 0.50
C ASN A 26 10.40 3.29 0.21
N LEU A 27 10.83 4.00 1.26
CA LEU A 27 11.29 5.38 1.15
C LEU A 27 12.58 5.54 0.33
N ASN A 28 13.44 4.52 0.30
CA ASN A 28 14.70 4.54 -0.46
C ASN A 28 14.44 4.33 -1.95
N LYS A 29 13.60 3.36 -2.30
CA LYS A 29 13.25 3.04 -3.69
C LYS A 29 12.12 3.90 -4.26
N ARG A 30 11.41 4.66 -3.41
CA ARG A 30 10.24 5.48 -3.76
C ARG A 30 9.14 4.68 -4.48
N ILE A 31 8.92 3.44 -4.06
CA ILE A 31 7.98 2.48 -4.66
C ILE A 31 7.41 1.56 -3.59
N PHE A 32 6.26 0.92 -3.82
CA PHE A 32 5.77 -0.09 -2.87
C PHE A 32 6.63 -1.35 -2.91
N SER A 33 6.83 -1.93 -1.73
CA SER A 33 7.36 -3.29 -1.59
C SER A 33 6.24 -4.19 -1.11
N VAL A 34 6.05 -5.31 -1.81
CA VAL A 34 5.09 -6.35 -1.45
C VAL A 34 5.86 -7.50 -0.82
N ARG A 35 5.44 -7.91 0.38
CA ARG A 35 6.11 -8.91 1.19
C ARG A 35 5.17 -10.08 1.44
N TYR A 36 5.60 -11.29 1.08
CA TYR A 36 4.90 -12.53 1.36
C TYR A 36 5.75 -13.37 2.33
N LYS A 37 5.15 -13.80 3.44
CA LYS A 37 5.82 -14.59 4.49
C LYS A 37 7.19 -14.02 4.93
N GLY A 38 7.28 -12.70 5.06
CA GLY A 38 8.50 -12.01 5.48
C GLY A 38 9.51 -11.70 4.37
N ILE A 39 9.31 -12.21 3.15
CA ILE A 39 10.21 -12.01 2.00
C ILE A 39 9.59 -11.01 1.03
N VAL A 40 10.36 -10.00 0.60
CA VAL A 40 9.91 -9.07 -0.44
C VAL A 40 9.93 -9.79 -1.79
N ILE A 41 8.77 -9.86 -2.42
CA ILE A 41 8.55 -10.57 -3.69
C ILE A 41 8.43 -9.62 -4.88
N ILE A 42 7.94 -8.39 -4.66
CA ILE A 42 7.65 -7.42 -5.72
C ILE A 42 8.00 -6.00 -5.27
N HIS A 43 8.51 -5.22 -6.23
CA HIS A 43 8.52 -3.76 -6.17
C HIS A 43 7.62 -3.21 -7.27
N THR A 44 6.60 -2.43 -6.91
CA THR A 44 5.64 -1.88 -7.89
C THR A 44 5.12 -0.51 -7.46
N SER A 45 4.86 0.38 -8.44
CA SER A 45 4.26 1.69 -8.18
C SER A 45 2.75 1.59 -7.98
N HIS A 46 2.14 0.44 -8.26
CA HIS A 46 0.72 0.22 -8.15
C HIS A 46 0.36 -1.24 -7.86
N LEU A 47 -0.72 -1.43 -7.10
CA LEU A 47 -1.35 -2.73 -6.86
C LEU A 47 -2.75 -2.51 -6.26
N SER A 48 -3.55 -3.57 -6.19
CA SER A 48 -4.81 -3.57 -5.44
C SER A 48 -4.83 -4.69 -4.41
N LEU A 49 -5.40 -4.40 -3.24
CA LEU A 49 -5.61 -5.33 -2.13
C LEU A 49 -7.10 -5.43 -1.78
N LYS A 50 -7.53 -6.61 -1.35
CA LYS A 50 -8.83 -6.81 -0.67
C LYS A 50 -8.64 -7.28 0.77
N ASP A 51 -9.69 -7.14 1.57
CA ASP A 51 -9.73 -7.59 2.98
C ASP A 51 -8.53 -7.06 3.78
N VAL A 52 -8.36 -5.74 3.76
CA VAL A 52 -7.16 -5.06 4.23
C VAL A 52 -7.26 -4.77 5.72
N THR A 53 -6.19 -5.06 6.44
CA THR A 53 -5.92 -4.61 7.81
C THR A 53 -4.68 -3.72 7.80
N PHE A 54 -4.79 -2.55 8.40
CA PHE A 54 -3.68 -1.64 8.60
C PHE A 54 -2.96 -1.99 9.90
N VAL A 55 -1.70 -2.41 9.79
CA VAL A 55 -0.91 -2.87 10.93
C VAL A 55 0.19 -1.86 11.21
N VAL A 56 0.17 -1.28 12.41
CA VAL A 56 1.23 -0.41 12.93
C VAL A 56 1.90 -1.10 14.13
N SER A 57 3.20 -1.31 14.05
CA SER A 57 4.00 -1.80 15.18
C SER A 57 4.33 -0.63 16.10
N GLU A 58 3.69 -0.56 17.27
CA GLU A 58 3.96 0.53 18.23
C GLU A 58 5.43 0.54 18.67
N LYS A 59 6.02 -0.63 18.94
CA LYS A 59 7.47 -0.75 19.22
C LYS A 59 8.31 -0.22 18.05
N GLY A 60 7.89 -0.45 16.82
CA GLY A 60 8.55 0.09 15.63
C GLY A 60 8.40 1.61 15.52
N ARG A 61 7.19 2.14 15.76
CA ARG A 61 6.88 3.57 15.78
C ARG A 61 7.71 4.32 16.82
N GLN A 62 7.79 3.80 18.05
CA GLN A 62 8.60 4.40 19.12
C GLN A 62 10.08 4.49 18.76
N LYS A 63 10.62 3.49 18.04
CA LYS A 63 11.99 3.57 17.50
C LYS A 63 12.13 4.67 16.44
N VAL A 64 11.13 4.87 15.57
CA VAL A 64 11.11 5.97 14.58
C VAL A 64 11.11 7.33 15.28
N ILE A 65 10.30 7.49 16.33
CA ILE A 65 10.22 8.73 17.11
C ILE A 65 11.55 9.01 17.81
N ALA A 66 12.09 8.02 18.53
CA ALA A 66 13.33 8.17 19.30
C ALA A 66 14.56 8.43 18.41
N LYS A 67 14.69 7.70 17.30
CA LYS A 67 15.85 7.82 16.39
C LYS A 67 15.67 8.89 15.32
N LYS A 68 14.47 9.50 15.20
CA LYS A 68 14.08 10.39 14.10
C LYS A 68 14.40 9.81 12.70
N CYS A 69 14.36 8.49 12.59
CA CYS A 69 14.73 7.73 11.40
C CYS A 69 13.59 6.78 11.02
N LYS A 70 13.01 6.97 9.83
CA LYS A 70 11.85 6.20 9.37
C LYS A 70 12.26 4.79 8.96
N ASN A 71 11.90 3.83 9.80
CA ASN A 71 11.98 2.39 9.51
C ASN A 71 10.61 1.86 9.10
N VAL A 72 10.56 0.68 8.48
CA VAL A 72 9.28 0.02 8.17
C VAL A 72 8.65 -0.46 9.48
N HIS A 73 7.50 0.11 9.81
CA HIS A 73 6.73 -0.24 11.01
C HIS A 73 5.22 -0.19 10.78
N ALA A 74 4.78 0.23 9.59
CA ALA A 74 3.40 0.30 9.19
C ALA A 74 3.24 -0.41 7.84
N VAL A 75 2.23 -1.26 7.71
CA VAL A 75 1.93 -2.03 6.49
C VAL A 75 0.42 -2.08 6.26
N ALA A 76 0.01 -2.11 4.99
CA ALA A 76 -1.31 -2.55 4.57
C ALA A 76 -1.24 -4.07 4.32
N ARG A 77 -1.92 -4.86 5.15
CA ARG A 77 -1.96 -6.31 5.05
C ARG A 77 -3.27 -6.74 4.42
N GLY A 78 -3.24 -7.39 3.28
CA GLY A 78 -4.46 -7.82 2.58
C GLY A 78 -4.18 -8.92 1.59
N ILE A 79 -5.21 -9.35 0.87
CA ILE A 79 -5.07 -10.30 -0.23
C ILE A 79 -4.71 -9.53 -1.50
N LEU A 80 -3.62 -9.90 -2.16
CA LEU A 80 -3.19 -9.28 -3.42
C LEU A 80 -4.18 -9.61 -4.54
N VAL A 81 -4.77 -8.60 -5.16
CA VAL A 81 -5.79 -8.75 -6.20
C VAL A 81 -5.21 -8.56 -7.59
N SER A 82 -4.42 -7.52 -7.78
CA SER A 82 -3.78 -7.20 -9.07
C SER A 82 -2.53 -6.34 -8.82
N VAL A 83 -1.59 -6.42 -9.75
CA VAL A 83 -0.42 -5.52 -9.84
C VAL A 83 -0.53 -4.56 -11.03
N ASP A 84 -1.67 -4.50 -11.68
CA ASP A 84 -1.97 -3.56 -12.75
C ASP A 84 -2.20 -2.16 -12.16
N LYS A 85 -2.12 -1.15 -13.03
CA LYS A 85 -2.37 0.23 -12.62
C LYS A 85 -3.87 0.41 -12.35
N PRO A 86 -4.30 0.74 -11.11
CA PRO A 86 -5.70 0.94 -10.81
C PRO A 86 -6.21 2.25 -11.41
N VAL A 87 -7.49 2.27 -11.75
CA VAL A 87 -8.25 3.51 -11.98
C VAL A 87 -8.79 3.97 -10.63
N ILE A 88 -8.37 5.16 -10.20
CA ILE A 88 -8.81 5.76 -8.93
C ILE A 88 -10.05 6.61 -9.22
N ALA A 89 -11.19 6.25 -8.66
CA ALA A 89 -12.42 7.04 -8.79
C ALA A 89 -12.29 8.36 -8.02
N GLU A 90 -12.94 9.42 -8.50
CA GLU A 90 -12.96 10.74 -7.82
C GLU A 90 -13.57 10.67 -6.42
N THR A 91 -14.45 9.71 -6.18
CA THR A 91 -15.09 9.45 -4.88
C THR A 91 -14.20 8.68 -3.91
N SER A 92 -13.01 8.23 -4.33
CA SER A 92 -12.11 7.44 -3.49
C SER A 92 -11.50 8.31 -2.39
N ARG A 93 -11.38 7.75 -1.19
CA ARG A 93 -10.79 8.44 -0.04
C ARG A 93 -9.32 8.06 0.08
N GLU A 94 -8.45 9.06 0.23
CA GLU A 94 -7.03 8.83 0.47
C GLU A 94 -6.80 8.40 1.92
N ILE A 95 -6.13 7.26 2.12
CA ILE A 95 -5.69 6.75 3.42
C ILE A 95 -4.21 7.08 3.59
N THR A 96 -3.85 7.64 4.75
CA THR A 96 -2.49 8.07 5.07
C THR A 96 -2.05 7.63 6.46
N TYR A 97 -0.76 7.80 6.74
CA TYR A 97 -0.15 7.52 8.03
C TYR A 97 1.04 8.45 8.30
N LEU A 98 0.98 9.19 9.41
CA LEU A 98 2.06 10.05 9.90
C LEU A 98 2.54 9.57 11.28
N PRO A 99 3.71 8.91 11.38
CA PRO A 99 4.12 8.25 12.62
C PRO A 99 4.48 9.20 13.77
N TYR A 100 4.76 10.47 13.46
CA TYR A 100 5.08 11.48 14.47
C TYR A 100 3.84 12.10 15.11
N GLU A 101 2.67 11.92 14.50
CA GLU A 101 1.42 12.57 14.90
C GLU A 101 0.37 11.54 15.32
N HIS A 102 0.29 10.42 14.60
CA HIS A 102 -0.74 9.41 14.77
C HIS A 102 -0.13 8.02 15.05
N HIS A 103 -0.91 7.18 15.74
CA HIS A 103 -0.58 5.79 16.07
C HIS A 103 -1.26 4.78 15.13
N SER A 104 -2.13 5.27 14.25
CA SER A 104 -3.03 4.55 13.34
C SER A 104 -3.00 5.21 11.95
N PHE A 105 -3.49 4.49 10.93
CA PHE A 105 -3.83 5.09 9.64
C PHE A 105 -5.13 5.90 9.78
N PHE A 106 -5.34 6.88 8.91
CA PHE A 106 -6.54 7.73 8.90
C PHE A 106 -6.79 8.28 7.49
N TYR A 107 -7.98 8.82 7.24
CA TYR A 107 -8.30 9.45 5.96
C TYR A 107 -7.69 10.84 5.86
N ALA A 108 -7.01 11.16 4.74
CA ALA A 108 -6.36 12.45 4.57
C ALA A 108 -7.33 13.65 4.59
N GLU A 109 -8.60 13.44 4.24
CA GLU A 109 -9.61 14.51 4.33
C GLU A 109 -9.88 14.98 5.77
N THR A 110 -9.53 14.18 6.80
CA THR A 110 -9.73 14.57 8.19
C THR A 110 -8.85 15.74 8.63
N TYR A 111 -7.80 16.09 7.88
CA TYR A 111 -7.06 17.34 8.11
C TYR A 111 -7.92 18.58 7.89
N VAL A 112 -8.91 18.51 6.99
CA VAL A 112 -9.81 19.62 6.72
C VAL A 112 -10.84 19.76 7.83
N THR A 113 -11.35 18.64 8.34
CA THR A 113 -12.39 18.64 9.38
C THR A 113 -11.84 18.81 10.79
N GLY A 114 -10.57 18.43 11.01
CA GLY A 114 -9.96 18.34 12.35
C GLY A 114 -10.45 17.16 13.18
N VAL A 115 -11.35 16.32 12.63
CA VAL A 115 -11.91 15.14 13.30
C VAL A 115 -11.25 13.91 12.71
N PHE A 116 -10.28 13.35 13.43
CA PHE A 116 -9.52 12.19 12.99
C PHE A 116 -10.21 10.89 13.37
N GLU A 117 -10.43 10.03 12.38
CA GLU A 117 -10.95 8.69 12.54
C GLU A 117 -9.88 7.67 12.19
N ASP A 118 -9.68 6.71 13.09
CA ASP A 118 -8.74 5.63 12.88
C ASP A 118 -9.26 4.64 11.84
N VAL A 119 -8.41 4.32 10.87
CA VAL A 119 -8.68 3.34 9.82
C VAL A 119 -7.87 2.09 10.12
N HIS A 120 -8.53 1.10 10.72
CA HIS A 120 -7.90 -0.19 11.04
C HIS A 120 -8.08 -1.23 9.94
N THR A 121 -9.16 -1.13 9.16
CA THR A 121 -9.49 -2.06 8.08
C THR A 121 -10.11 -1.34 6.90
N SER A 122 -10.02 -1.96 5.73
CA SER A 122 -10.71 -1.52 4.52
C SER A 122 -11.08 -2.74 3.67
N PRO A 123 -12.29 -2.80 3.08
CA PRO A 123 -12.66 -3.92 2.21
C PRO A 123 -11.78 -3.97 0.95
N PHE A 124 -11.32 -2.82 0.46
CA PHE A 124 -10.51 -2.73 -0.75
C PHE A 124 -9.61 -1.51 -0.74
N VAL A 125 -8.33 -1.70 -1.08
CA VAL A 125 -7.34 -0.63 -1.18
C VAL A 125 -6.65 -0.67 -2.52
N GLN A 126 -6.65 0.46 -3.21
CA GLN A 126 -5.85 0.71 -4.40
C GLN A 126 -4.60 1.49 -4.00
N CYS A 127 -3.43 0.97 -4.35
CA CYS A 127 -2.15 1.63 -4.16
C CYS A 127 -1.73 2.28 -5.47
N LEU A 128 -1.38 3.56 -5.45
CA LEU A 128 -0.85 4.26 -6.63
C LEU A 128 0.21 5.29 -6.24
N GLY A 129 1.40 5.16 -6.81
CA GLY A 129 2.56 5.98 -6.50
C GLY A 129 3.03 5.77 -5.05
N LYS A 130 2.65 6.69 -4.16
CA LYS A 130 2.95 6.63 -2.71
C LYS A 130 1.70 6.61 -1.83
N LYS A 131 0.51 6.59 -2.46
CA LYS A 131 -0.78 6.80 -1.81
C LYS A 131 -1.60 5.53 -1.79
N LEU A 132 -2.49 5.46 -0.81
CA LEU A 132 -3.48 4.41 -0.63
C LEU A 132 -4.85 5.04 -0.80
N TYR A 133 -5.73 4.37 -1.52
CA TYR A 133 -7.08 4.84 -1.80
C TYR A 133 -8.08 3.74 -1.45
N GLU A 134 -9.12 4.11 -0.73
CA GLU A 134 -10.31 3.28 -0.56
C GLU A 134 -11.40 3.80 -1.51
N PRO A 135 -11.82 3.00 -2.50
CA PRO A 135 -12.97 3.32 -3.33
C PRO A 135 -14.25 3.39 -2.48
N ARG A 136 -15.13 4.36 -2.77
CA ARG A 136 -16.49 4.42 -2.22
C ARG A 136 -17.47 3.61 -3.07
#